data_AF-A0A6P0JV79-F1
#
_entry.id   AF-A0A6P0JV79-F1
#
_cell.length_a   1.000
_cell.length_b   1.000
_cell.length_c   1.000
_cell.angle_alpha   90.00
_cell.angle_beta   90.00
_cell.angle_gamma   90.00
#
_symmetry.space_group_name_H-M   'P 1'
#
loop_
_entity.id
_entity.type
_entity.pdbx_description
1 polymer ?
#
loop_
_entity_poly.entity_id
_entity_poly.type
_entity_poly.pdbx_seq_one_letter_code
_entity_poly.pdbx_strand_id
1 'polypeptide(L)'
;EVSMLELDGRFDNIEEMIYVENHLSNTGTRYYGEMTELLLKHRDYPGSNNGTGLFQVLVGLKMRETYEAITGTGKSQKVAAKV
;
A
#
# COMPACT_ATOMS: atom_id res chain seq x y z
N GLU A 1 19.26 -10.75 -5.69
CA GLU A 1 18.12 -11.64 -5.38
C GLU A 1 16.84 -10.81 -5.41
N VAL A 2 15.71 -11.38 -5.83
CA VAL A 2 14.43 -10.67 -5.94
C VAL A 2 13.37 -11.39 -5.13
N SER A 3 12.45 -10.62 -4.53
CA SER A 3 11.23 -11.14 -3.92
C SER A 3 10.07 -10.88 -4.88
N MET A 4 9.23 -11.89 -5.13
CA MET A 4 8.10 -11.81 -6.05
C MET A 4 6.80 -11.84 -5.25
N LEU A 5 5.94 -10.84 -5.47
CA LEU A 5 4.59 -10.76 -4.95
C LEU A 5 3.64 -10.69 -6.15
N GLU A 6 2.70 -11.63 -6.22
CA GLU A 6 1.72 -11.75 -7.30
C GLU A 6 0.30 -11.61 -6.75
N LEU A 7 -0.58 -11.01 -7.53
CA LEU A 7 -2.00 -10.91 -7.23
C LEU A 7 -2.79 -11.19 -8.51
N ASP A 8 -3.58 -12.26 -8.47
CA ASP A 8 -4.48 -12.66 -9.55
C ASP A 8 -5.93 -12.35 -9.15
N GLY A 9 -6.77 -12.09 -10.15
CA GLY A 9 -8.18 -11.74 -9.97
C GLY A 9 -8.47 -10.24 -9.87
N ARG A 10 -9.69 -9.93 -9.43
CA ARG A 10 -10.21 -8.57 -9.25
C ARG A 10 -10.89 -8.48 -7.89
N PHE A 11 -10.92 -7.28 -7.34
CA PHE A 11 -11.66 -6.95 -6.14
C PHE A 11 -13.09 -6.59 -6.49
N ASP A 12 -14.05 -7.33 -5.96
CA ASP A 12 -15.47 -7.06 -6.16
C ASP A 12 -15.97 -5.99 -5.18
N ASN A 13 -15.37 -5.93 -3.99
CA ASN A 13 -15.73 -4.99 -2.93
C ASN A 13 -14.49 -4.38 -2.25
N ILE A 14 -14.73 -3.33 -1.45
CA ILE A 14 -13.68 -2.62 -0.72
C ILE A 14 -13.12 -3.48 0.42
N GLU A 15 -13.95 -4.35 1.00
CA GLU A 15 -13.60 -5.20 2.14
C GLU A 15 -12.49 -6.20 1.77
N GLU A 16 -12.52 -6.74 0.55
CA GLU A 16 -11.46 -7.58 -0.01
C GLU A 16 -10.14 -6.83 -0.13
N MET A 17 -10.18 -5.57 -0.59
CA MET A 17 -8.98 -4.72 -0.68
C MET A 17 -8.37 -4.47 0.70
N ILE A 18 -9.20 -4.11 1.68
CA ILE A 18 -8.78 -3.90 3.07
C ILE A 18 -8.22 -5.20 3.65
N TYR A 19 -8.87 -6.34 3.39
CA TYR A 19 -8.42 -7.64 3.87
C TYR A 19 -7.02 -7.99 3.35
N VAL A 20 -6.77 -7.80 2.04
CA VAL A 20 -5.45 -8.01 1.44
C VAL A 20 -4.42 -7.04 2.02
N GLU A 21 -4.74 -5.75 2.12
CA GLU A 21 -3.86 -4.73 2.71
C GLU A 21 -3.38 -5.14 4.11
N ASN A 22 -4.27 -5.68 4.94
CA ASN A 22 -3.95 -6.08 6.31
C ASN A 22 -2.98 -7.25 6.42
N HIS A 23 -2.99 -8.15 5.44
CA HIS A 23 -2.11 -9.31 5.41
C HIS A 23 -0.78 -9.00 4.73
N LEU A 24 -0.66 -7.87 4.03
CA LEU A 24 0.59 -7.42 3.45
C LEU A 24 1.46 -6.73 4.50
N SER A 25 2.69 -7.23 4.63
CA SER A 25 3.70 -6.66 5.52
C SER A 25 4.65 -5.75 4.74
N ASN A 26 5.25 -4.77 5.44
CA ASN A 26 6.24 -3.86 4.87
C ASN A 26 5.72 -3.08 3.65
N THR A 27 4.51 -2.53 3.71
CA THR A 27 3.87 -1.81 2.60
C THR A 27 4.26 -0.32 2.51
N GLY A 28 4.89 0.25 3.54
CA GLY A 28 5.23 1.68 3.58
C GLY A 28 4.02 2.60 3.87
N THR A 29 2.91 2.01 4.33
CA THR A 29 1.76 2.76 4.82
C THR A 29 2.05 3.39 6.18
N ARG A 30 1.46 4.55 6.45
CA ARG A 30 1.56 5.28 7.73
C ARG A 30 0.44 4.91 8.70
N TYR A 31 -0.71 4.54 8.16
CA TYR A 31 -1.88 4.12 8.91
C TYR A 31 -2.62 3.02 8.16
N TYR A 32 -3.46 2.31 8.91
CA TYR A 32 -4.29 1.23 8.40
C TYR A 32 -5.29 1.75 7.35
N GLY A 33 -5.35 1.11 6.18
CA GLY A 33 -6.27 1.47 5.11
C GLY A 33 -5.78 2.59 4.20
N GLU A 34 -4.57 3.11 4.39
CA GLU A 34 -4.01 4.17 3.53
C GLU A 34 -3.94 3.72 2.07
N MET A 35 -3.57 2.47 1.81
CA MET A 35 -3.44 1.97 0.43
C MET A 35 -4.82 1.89 -0.24
N THR A 36 -5.80 1.35 0.46
CA THR A 36 -7.20 1.30 0.01
C THR A 36 -7.76 2.71 -0.20
N GLU A 37 -7.50 3.66 0.70
CA GLU A 37 -7.94 5.05 0.55
C GLU A 37 -7.37 5.70 -0.72
N LEU A 38 -6.08 5.50 -1.00
CA LEU A 38 -5.42 6.05 -2.20
C LEU A 38 -5.98 5.45 -3.49
N LEU A 39 -6.28 4.15 -3.51
CA LEU A 39 -6.97 3.49 -4.61
C LEU A 39 -8.38 4.06 -4.84
N LEU A 40 -9.12 4.32 -3.75
CA LEU A 40 -10.48 4.84 -3.83
C LEU A 40 -10.58 6.30 -4.27
N LYS A 41 -9.48 7.08 -4.23
CA LYS A 41 -9.45 8.45 -4.78
C LYS A 41 -9.61 8.47 -6.29
N HIS A 42 -9.24 7.39 -6.97
CA HIS A 42 -9.24 7.27 -8.43
C HIS A 42 -9.87 5.95 -8.90
N ARG A 43 -11.11 5.68 -8.45
CA ARG A 43 -11.83 4.44 -8.82
C ARG A 43 -12.11 4.31 -10.32
N ASP A 44 -12.10 5.42 -11.04
CA ASP A 44 -12.31 5.53 -12.47
C ASP A 44 -11.07 5.12 -13.29
N TYR A 45 -9.90 5.01 -12.67
CA TYR A 45 -8.68 4.61 -13.37
C TYR A 45 -8.70 3.12 -13.76
N PRO A 46 -8.16 2.78 -14.95
CA PRO A 46 -8.04 1.40 -15.35
C PRO A 46 -7.10 0.66 -14.39
N GLY A 47 -7.60 -0.42 -13.76
CA GLY A 47 -6.83 -1.23 -12.81
C GLY A 47 -7.07 -0.90 -11.33
N SER A 48 -7.93 0.07 -11.01
CA SER A 48 -8.26 0.41 -9.61
C SER A 48 -9.02 -0.66 -8.83
N ASN A 49 -9.41 -1.76 -9.48
CA ASN A 49 -10.07 -2.90 -8.85
C ASN A 49 -9.27 -4.20 -9.01
N ASN A 50 -7.95 -4.15 -9.25
CA ASN A 50 -7.11 -5.34 -9.32
C ASN A 50 -5.68 -5.07 -8.86
N GLY A 51 -4.81 -6.06 -9.00
CA GLY A 51 -3.40 -5.99 -8.58
C GLY A 51 -2.60 -4.86 -9.24
N THR A 52 -3.01 -4.39 -10.41
CA THR A 52 -2.33 -3.29 -11.12
C THR A 52 -2.38 -2.00 -10.31
N GLY A 53 -3.58 -1.54 -9.93
CA GLY A 53 -3.73 -0.33 -9.11
C GLY A 53 -3.11 -0.51 -7.72
N LEU A 54 -3.28 -1.69 -7.12
CA LEU A 54 -2.71 -2.00 -5.81
C LEU A 54 -1.18 -1.88 -5.81
N PHE A 55 -0.50 -2.52 -6.76
CA PHE A 55 0.95 -2.47 -6.83
C PHE A 55 1.48 -1.11 -7.27
N GLN A 56 0.75 -0.36 -8.10
CA GLN A 56 1.11 1.01 -8.42
C GLN A 56 1.12 1.90 -7.16
N VAL A 57 0.09 1.80 -6.32
CA VAL A 57 0.04 2.53 -5.04
C VAL A 57 1.15 2.06 -4.12
N LEU A 58 1.35 0.74 -3.96
CA LEU A 58 2.44 0.19 -3.15
C LEU A 58 3.81 0.71 -3.57
N VAL A 59 4.10 0.76 -4.87
CA VAL A 59 5.35 1.32 -5.39
C VAL A 59 5.47 2.80 -5.06
N GLY A 60 4.38 3.58 -5.20
CA GLY A 60 4.36 4.99 -4.80
C GLY A 60 4.65 5.20 -3.32
N LEU A 61 4.09 4.35 -2.45
CA LEU A 61 4.38 4.37 -1.00
C LEU A 61 5.84 4.04 -0.71
N LYS A 62 6.43 3.08 -1.41
CA LYS A 62 7.85 2.74 -1.28
C LYS A 62 8.78 3.83 -1.79
N MET A 63 8.40 4.53 -2.87
CA MET A 63 9.11 5.71 -3.33
C MET A 63 9.08 6.82 -2.28
N ARG A 64 7.93 7.08 -1.66
CA ARG A 64 7.81 8.03 -0.55
C ARG A 64 8.69 7.64 0.63
N GLU A 65 8.61 6.40 1.09
CA GLU A 65 9.42 5.87 2.19
C GLU A 65 10.92 6.03 1.89
N THR A 66 11.34 5.70 0.67
CA THR A 66 12.74 5.85 0.23
C THR A 66 13.16 7.32 0.18
N TYR A 67 12.33 8.19 -0.38
CA TYR A 67 12.60 9.64 -0.45
C TYR A 67 12.81 10.21 0.95
N GLU A 68 11.89 9.91 1.87
CA GLU A 68 11.94 10.37 3.25
C GLU A 68 13.16 9.85 4.03
N ALA A 69 13.58 8.61 3.76
CA ALA A 69 14.78 8.03 4.32
C ALA A 69 16.06 8.73 3.84
N ILE A 70 16.11 9.11 2.55
CA ILE A 70 17.27 9.78 1.94
C ILE A 70 17.36 11.25 2.37
N THR A 71 16.24 11.96 2.43
CA THR A 71 16.21 13.39 2.77
C THR A 71 16.22 13.65 4.28
N GLY A 72 16.02 12.62 5.11
CA GLY A 72 15.92 12.76 6.56
C GLY A 72 14.64 13.46 7.03
N THR A 73 13.68 13.70 6.13
CA THR A 73 12.37 14.28 6.47
C THR A 73 11.42 13.25 7.10
N GLY A 74 11.74 11.96 6.98
CA GLY A 74 10.99 10.85 7.56
C GLY A 74 11.38 10.53 9.00
N LYS A 75 11.05 11.41 9.94
CA LYS A 75 11.06 11.07 11.37
C LYS A 75 9.76 11.52 12.03
N SER A 76 8.73 10.68 11.95
CA SER A 76 7.68 10.54 12.99
C SER A 76 6.68 9.45 12.56
N GLN A 77 6.81 8.27 13.18
CA GLN A 77 5.75 7.29 13.51
C GLN A 77 6.33 5.86 13.53
N LYS A 78 7.26 5.60 14.45
CA LYS A 78 7.31 4.31 15.13
C LYS A 78 6.83 4.55 16.55
N VAL A 79 5.51 4.62 16.73
CA VAL A 79 4.91 4.57 18.06
C VAL A 79 4.22 3.21 18.18
N ALA A 80 4.78 2.39 19.07
CA ALA A 80 4.17 1.28 19.80
C ALA A 80 3.37 0.22 19.01
N ALA A 81 3.99 -0.94 18.83
CA ALA A 81 3.31 -2.20 19.12
C ALA A 81 4.23 -3.02 20.03
N LYS A 82 4.05 -2.81 21.34
CA LYS A 82 4.55 -3.67 22.40
C LYS A 82 3.32 -4.39 22.95
N VAL A 83 3.15 -5.66 22.63
CA VAL A 83 2.39 -6.66 23.39
C VAL A 83 3.17 -7.96 23.32
#